data_AF-A0A543GHU3-F1
#
_entry.id   AF-A0A543GHU3-F1
#
_cell.length_a   1.000
_cell.length_b   1.000
_cell.length_c   1.000
_cell.angle_alpha   90.00
_cell.angle_beta   90.00
_cell.angle_gamma   90.00
#
_symmetry.space_group_name_H-M   'P 1'
#
loop_
_entity.id
_entity.type
_entity.pdbx_description
1 polymer ?
#
loop_
_entity_poly.entity_id
_entity_poly.type
_entity_poly.pdbx_seq_one_letter_code
_entity_poly.pdbx_strand_id
1 'polypeptide(L)'
;MIEEAVRCGYSKCRAELPPPGPQGGRRRSFCRDTRWSGGRTCAQMARAERDALDALGLDAGRATFQLDADRLREHVDALREPVADLAEALEAVRARLDEVEGGALAAVETANRGAAEAEAARVEAQQARERAERDARAAREQAAQAVEEKTAAVERAAAAARQALEATEALGAARQQAQDAMTGREQAEERARDAERRAAEAEAATREATVRAERAVTERDAANSRAREHRAEADALRAELATARAELTGATAAREEAQRGLADAQRLRAELAAERDEALAAVRAERDARHRLDQELARARERAESESALRTRADAELDRVRAELEGLRTRGTEELRALVTAAVRDAAPPGRSAS
;
A
#
# COMPACT_ATOMS: atom_id res chain seq x y z
N MET A 1 40.33 63.45 -152.62
CA MET A 1 40.34 64.48 -153.68
C MET A 1 38.93 64.59 -154.23
N ILE A 2 38.16 65.57 -153.75
CA ILE A 2 36.87 65.91 -154.36
C ILE A 2 37.24 66.84 -155.50
N GLU A 3 37.14 66.38 -156.75
CA GLU A 3 37.23 67.25 -157.93
C GLU A 3 36.00 68.19 -157.90
N GLU A 4 36.14 69.28 -157.16
CA GLU A 4 35.11 70.30 -157.01
C GLU A 4 34.86 70.92 -158.39
N ALA A 5 33.69 70.59 -158.97
CA ALA A 5 33.27 71.12 -160.26
C ALA A 5 33.25 72.64 -160.21
N VAL A 6 34.20 73.28 -160.88
CA VAL A 6 34.34 74.73 -160.88
C VAL A 6 33.16 75.33 -161.64
N ARG A 7 32.37 76.17 -160.98
CA ARG A 7 31.18 76.82 -161.56
C ARG A 7 31.50 78.21 -162.11
N CYS A 8 30.73 78.64 -163.11
CA CYS A 8 30.86 79.96 -163.71
C CYS A 8 30.70 81.06 -162.65
N GLY A 9 31.67 81.97 -162.56
CA GLY A 9 31.76 83.02 -161.54
C GLY A 9 30.75 84.16 -161.65
N TYR A 10 29.76 84.07 -162.54
CA TYR A 10 28.61 84.97 -162.54
C TYR A 10 27.50 84.34 -161.70
N SER A 11 27.03 85.05 -160.67
CA SER A 11 26.16 84.49 -159.61
C SER A 11 24.87 83.85 -160.16
N LYS A 12 24.35 84.36 -161.29
CA LYS A 12 23.16 83.86 -161.99
C LYS A 12 23.41 82.74 -162.99
N CYS A 13 24.62 82.61 -163.54
CA CYS A 13 24.88 81.54 -164.50
C CYS A 13 25.15 80.22 -163.81
N ARG A 14 26.12 80.20 -162.88
CA ARG A 14 26.63 79.03 -162.13
C ARG A 14 26.83 77.72 -162.92
N ALA A 15 26.86 77.77 -164.24
CA ALA A 15 27.08 76.60 -165.09
C ALA A 15 28.42 75.94 -164.77
N GLU A 16 28.45 74.61 -164.74
CA GLU A 16 29.68 73.85 -164.51
C GLU A 16 30.63 74.03 -165.68
N LEU A 17 31.87 74.41 -165.37
CA LEU A 17 32.89 74.67 -166.36
C LEU A 17 33.61 73.37 -166.69
N PRO A 18 33.89 73.12 -167.97
CA PRO A 18 34.61 71.92 -168.37
C PRO A 18 35.98 71.90 -167.67
N PRO A 19 36.44 70.72 -167.22
CA PRO A 19 37.74 70.58 -166.57
C PRO A 19 38.85 71.07 -167.52
N PRO A 20 39.94 71.66 -166.99
CA PRO A 20 41.05 72.12 -167.81
C PRO A 20 41.59 70.95 -168.63
N GLY A 21 41.65 71.09 -169.96
CA GLY A 21 42.13 70.03 -170.85
C GLY A 21 43.57 69.62 -170.56
N PRO A 22 44.03 68.45 -171.07
CA PRO A 22 45.31 67.83 -170.71
C PRO A 22 46.57 68.66 -171.02
N GLN A 23 46.45 69.77 -171.74
CA GLN A 23 47.52 70.73 -172.02
C GLN A 23 47.63 71.86 -170.97
N GLY A 24 47.05 71.72 -169.78
CA GLY A 24 47.36 72.58 -168.63
C GLY A 24 46.99 74.06 -168.78
N GLY A 25 45.97 74.39 -169.58
CA GLY A 25 45.50 75.77 -169.74
C GLY A 25 44.86 76.34 -168.47
N ARG A 26 44.92 77.67 -168.29
CA ARG A 26 44.23 78.39 -167.20
C ARG A 26 42.76 77.97 -167.13
N ARG A 27 42.31 77.53 -165.94
CA ARG A 27 40.89 77.24 -165.67
C ARG A 27 40.05 78.45 -166.06
N ARG A 28 39.03 78.23 -166.88
CA ARG A 28 38.08 79.29 -167.24
C ARG A 28 37.32 79.67 -165.97
N SER A 29 37.16 80.97 -165.70
CA SER A 29 36.35 81.45 -164.58
C SER A 29 34.90 81.71 -164.99
N PHE A 30 34.61 81.78 -166.30
CA PHE A 30 33.29 82.06 -166.84
C PHE A 30 32.98 81.14 -168.04
N CYS A 31 31.72 80.77 -168.21
CA CYS A 31 31.30 79.94 -169.34
C CYS A 31 31.32 80.75 -170.64
N ARG A 32 31.66 80.10 -171.76
CA ARG A 32 31.82 80.76 -173.07
C ARG A 32 30.48 80.90 -173.81
N ASP A 33 29.60 79.93 -173.62
CA ASP A 33 28.49 79.70 -174.55
C ASP A 33 27.18 80.41 -174.16
N THR A 34 27.07 80.88 -172.91
CA THR A 34 25.91 81.63 -172.45
C THR A 34 26.04 83.11 -172.79
N ARG A 35 25.25 83.58 -173.77
CA ARG A 35 25.07 85.01 -174.05
C ARG A 35 23.79 85.53 -173.40
N TRP A 36 23.90 86.64 -172.67
CA TRP A 36 22.79 87.32 -172.03
C TRP A 36 22.16 88.34 -172.99
N SER A 37 20.98 88.87 -172.66
CA SER A 37 20.31 89.90 -173.48
C SER A 37 21.26 91.05 -173.83
N GLY A 38 21.37 91.35 -175.13
CA GLY A 38 22.33 92.33 -175.65
C GLY A 38 23.72 91.77 -175.96
N GLY A 39 23.88 90.45 -176.06
CA GLY A 39 25.10 89.80 -176.55
C GLY A 39 26.27 89.73 -175.57
N ARG A 40 26.05 90.13 -174.29
CA ARG A 40 27.07 90.19 -173.23
C ARG A 40 27.43 88.81 -172.70
N THR A 41 28.69 88.62 -172.34
CA THR A 41 29.20 87.36 -171.78
C THR A 41 29.06 87.32 -170.26
N CYS A 42 29.07 86.12 -169.67
CA CYS A 42 29.04 85.95 -168.20
C CYS A 42 30.15 86.74 -167.47
N ALA A 43 31.33 86.87 -168.08
CA ALA A 43 32.42 87.66 -167.52
C ALA A 43 32.08 89.15 -167.41
N GLN A 44 31.40 89.71 -168.42
CA GLN A 44 30.97 91.10 -168.41
C GLN A 44 29.81 91.33 -167.43
N MET A 45 28.87 90.39 -167.36
CA MET A 45 27.77 90.46 -166.39
C MET A 45 28.27 90.35 -164.94
N ALA A 46 29.22 89.47 -164.67
CA ALA A 46 29.86 89.36 -163.35
C ALA A 46 30.72 90.57 -163.00
N ARG A 47 31.25 91.28 -164.00
CA ARG A 47 31.94 92.55 -163.75
C ARG A 47 30.93 93.64 -163.39
N ALA A 48 29.87 93.80 -164.17
CA ALA A 48 28.81 94.75 -163.88
C ALA A 48 28.11 94.47 -162.54
N GLU A 49 27.94 93.20 -162.16
CA GLU A 49 27.43 92.81 -160.84
C GLU A 49 28.38 93.22 -159.72
N ARG A 50 29.69 92.99 -159.88
CA ARG A 50 30.69 93.43 -158.90
C ARG A 50 30.75 94.95 -158.81
N ASP A 51 30.79 95.64 -159.94
CA ASP A 51 30.76 97.11 -159.99
C ASP A 51 29.48 97.67 -159.33
N ALA A 52 28.34 96.97 -159.47
CA ALA A 52 27.10 97.35 -158.80
C ALA A 52 27.12 97.07 -157.28
N LEU A 53 27.71 95.95 -156.84
CA LEU A 53 27.87 95.62 -155.42
C LEU A 53 28.85 96.60 -154.73
N ASP A 54 29.91 97.00 -155.43
CA ASP A 54 30.85 98.03 -154.99
C ASP A 54 30.16 99.41 -154.91
N ALA A 55 29.39 99.79 -155.93
CA ALA A 55 28.63 101.05 -155.93
C ALA A 55 27.56 101.11 -154.84
N LEU A 56 27.01 99.96 -154.43
CA LEU A 56 26.04 99.86 -153.33
C LEU A 56 26.70 99.81 -151.94
N GLY A 57 28.04 99.86 -151.85
CA GLY A 57 28.78 99.87 -150.58
C GLY A 57 28.67 98.57 -149.77
N LEU A 58 28.17 97.49 -150.37
CA LEU A 58 27.95 96.21 -149.69
C LEU A 58 29.25 95.42 -149.49
N ASP A 59 30.34 95.77 -150.17
CA ASP A 59 31.67 95.18 -149.94
C ASP A 59 32.43 95.84 -148.77
N ALA A 60 32.02 97.06 -148.34
CA ALA A 60 32.55 97.72 -147.14
C ALA A 60 32.03 97.09 -145.82
N GLY A 61 30.92 96.34 -145.89
CA GLY A 61 30.34 95.63 -144.75
C GLY A 61 31.21 94.47 -144.25
N ARG A 62 31.99 93.83 -145.13
CA ARG A 62 32.80 92.67 -144.74
C ARG A 62 33.97 93.05 -143.83
N ALA A 63 34.56 94.23 -144.03
CA ALA A 63 35.66 94.74 -143.20
C ALA A 63 35.17 95.25 -141.82
N THR A 64 33.98 95.86 -141.76
CA THR A 64 33.39 96.34 -140.49
C THR A 64 32.93 95.18 -139.61
N PHE A 65 32.27 94.16 -140.18
CA PHE A 65 31.94 92.93 -139.44
C PHE A 65 33.18 92.15 -138.97
N GLN A 66 34.29 92.19 -139.72
CA GLN A 66 35.55 91.59 -139.27
C GLN A 66 36.14 92.34 -138.08
N LEU A 67 36.17 93.67 -138.12
CA LEU A 67 36.62 94.50 -136.99
C LEU A 67 35.76 94.32 -135.74
N ASP A 68 34.44 94.25 -135.89
CA ASP A 68 33.53 93.98 -134.76
C ASP A 68 33.70 92.55 -134.23
N ALA A 69 33.94 91.56 -135.10
CA ALA A 69 34.23 90.19 -134.69
C ALA A 69 35.63 90.02 -134.06
N ASP A 70 36.61 90.83 -134.45
CA ASP A 70 37.94 90.89 -133.84
C ASP A 70 37.86 91.57 -132.46
N ARG A 71 37.13 92.69 -132.34
CA ARG A 71 36.89 93.37 -131.05
C ARG A 71 36.07 92.49 -130.08
N LEU A 72 35.07 91.77 -130.59
CA LEU A 72 34.32 90.79 -129.78
C LEU A 72 35.23 89.64 -129.34
N ARG A 73 36.10 89.13 -130.22
CA ARG A 73 37.09 88.11 -129.85
C ARG A 73 38.06 88.61 -128.79
N GLU A 74 38.58 89.84 -128.92
CA GLU A 74 39.44 90.46 -127.93
C GLU A 74 38.74 90.62 -126.57
N HIS A 75 37.46 91.04 -126.55
CA HIS A 75 36.68 91.11 -125.32
C HIS A 75 36.37 89.72 -124.72
N VAL A 76 36.10 88.72 -125.55
CA VAL A 76 35.91 87.33 -125.09
C VAL A 76 37.22 86.75 -124.55
N ASP A 77 38.35 87.02 -125.20
CA ASP A 77 39.67 86.59 -124.77
C ASP A 77 40.09 87.29 -123.46
N ALA A 78 39.79 88.58 -123.32
CA ALA A 78 40.02 89.35 -122.09
C ALA A 78 39.15 88.87 -120.92
N LEU A 79 37.96 88.32 -121.17
CA LEU A 79 37.09 87.74 -120.14
C LEU A 79 37.38 86.27 -119.86
N ARG A 80 38.06 85.57 -120.77
CA ARG A 80 38.32 84.13 -120.66
C ARG A 80 39.16 83.78 -119.45
N GLU A 81 40.22 84.54 -119.20
CA GLU A 81 41.11 84.35 -118.05
C GLU A 81 40.39 84.67 -116.72
N PRO A 82 39.73 85.83 -116.54
CA PRO A 82 38.92 86.11 -115.34
C PRO A 82 37.81 85.09 -115.05
N VAL A 83 37.15 84.56 -116.10
CA VAL A 83 36.12 83.53 -115.94
C VAL A 83 36.73 82.18 -115.57
N ALA A 84 37.92 81.85 -116.10
CA ALA A 84 38.66 80.65 -115.72
C ALA A 84 39.13 80.72 -114.26
N ASP A 85 39.69 81.85 -113.83
CA ASP A 85 40.12 82.10 -112.45
C ASP A 85 38.93 82.03 -111.48
N LEU A 86 37.78 82.60 -111.86
CA LEU A 86 36.56 82.51 -111.07
C LEU A 86 36.05 81.07 -110.98
N ALA A 87 36.09 80.31 -112.08
CA ALA A 87 35.70 78.90 -112.09
C ALA A 87 36.62 78.06 -111.20
N GLU A 88 37.94 78.27 -111.25
CA GLU A 88 38.91 77.61 -110.38
C GLU A 88 38.69 77.99 -108.90
N ALA A 89 38.44 79.27 -108.61
CA ALA A 89 38.13 79.72 -107.26
C ALA A 89 36.82 79.11 -106.73
N LEU A 90 35.78 78.99 -107.57
CA LEU A 90 34.51 78.35 -107.19
C LEU A 90 34.68 76.85 -106.95
N GLU A 91 35.47 76.14 -107.77
CA GLU A 91 35.79 74.73 -107.53
C GLU A 91 36.62 74.54 -106.26
N ALA A 92 37.57 75.44 -105.97
CA ALA A 92 38.32 75.41 -104.71
C ALA A 92 37.42 75.66 -103.49
N VAL A 93 36.47 76.61 -103.58
CA VAL A 93 35.46 76.84 -102.53
C VAL A 93 34.57 75.61 -102.36
N ARG A 94 34.12 74.99 -103.45
CA ARG A 94 33.31 73.78 -103.42
C ARG A 94 34.06 72.62 -102.75
N ALA A 95 35.29 72.35 -103.17
CA ALA A 95 36.14 71.35 -102.54
C ALA A 95 36.33 71.62 -101.05
N ARG A 96 36.51 72.88 -100.66
CA ARG A 96 36.62 73.26 -99.24
C ARG A 96 35.32 73.05 -98.46
N LEU A 97 34.17 73.32 -99.08
CA LEU A 97 32.86 73.05 -98.47
C LEU A 97 32.64 71.54 -98.31
N ASP A 98 32.99 70.74 -99.32
CA ASP A 98 32.89 69.27 -99.25
C ASP A 98 33.80 68.70 -98.15
N GLU A 99 35.01 69.24 -97.98
CA GLU A 99 35.90 68.89 -96.86
C GLU A 99 35.32 69.25 -95.50
N VAL A 100 34.75 70.45 -95.35
CA VAL A 100 34.13 70.91 -94.10
C VAL A 100 32.88 70.10 -93.78
N GLU A 101 32.03 69.82 -94.78
CA GLU A 101 30.85 68.97 -94.64
C GLU A 101 31.25 67.54 -94.25
N GLY A 102 32.22 66.94 -94.96
CA GLY A 102 32.74 65.61 -94.63
C GLY A 102 33.35 65.54 -93.23
N GLY A 103 34.13 66.55 -92.83
CA GLY A 103 34.69 66.68 -91.49
C GLY A 103 33.62 66.85 -90.41
N ALA A 104 32.60 67.67 -90.66
CA ALA A 104 31.48 67.87 -89.74
C ALA A 104 30.63 66.60 -89.57
N LEU A 105 30.33 65.90 -90.67
CA LEU A 105 29.60 64.62 -90.64
C LEU A 105 30.40 63.55 -89.89
N ALA A 106 31.71 63.43 -90.14
CA ALA A 106 32.58 62.51 -89.43
C ALA A 106 32.68 62.83 -87.92
N ALA A 107 32.72 64.12 -87.57
CA ALA A 107 32.70 64.56 -86.17
C ALA A 107 31.37 64.23 -85.47
N VAL A 108 30.23 64.45 -86.15
CA VAL A 108 28.90 64.08 -85.64
C VAL A 108 28.77 62.57 -85.50
N GLU A 109 29.25 61.78 -86.47
CA GLU A 109 29.23 60.32 -86.38
C GLU A 109 30.07 59.83 -85.19
N THR A 110 31.27 60.38 -85.01
CA THR A 110 32.14 60.05 -83.87
C THR A 110 31.49 60.44 -82.54
N ALA A 111 30.87 61.62 -82.46
CA ALA A 111 30.16 62.07 -81.27
C ALA A 111 28.94 61.19 -80.96
N ASN A 112 28.17 60.81 -81.97
CA ASN A 112 27.01 59.92 -81.81
C ASN A 112 27.44 58.52 -81.38
N ARG A 113 28.53 57.98 -81.94
CA ARG A 113 29.08 56.68 -81.53
C ARG A 113 29.54 56.73 -80.08
N GLY A 114 30.29 57.76 -79.69
CA GLY A 114 30.71 57.96 -78.29
C GLY A 114 29.54 58.13 -77.33
N ALA A 115 28.49 58.86 -77.73
CA ALA A 115 27.27 59.00 -76.93
C ALA A 115 26.51 57.66 -76.77
N ALA A 116 26.42 56.87 -77.83
CA ALA A 116 25.79 55.55 -77.80
C ALA A 116 26.58 54.56 -76.91
N GLU A 117 27.91 54.56 -76.99
CA GLU A 117 28.77 53.74 -76.14
C GLU A 117 28.69 54.16 -74.67
N ALA A 118 28.68 55.46 -74.38
CA ALA A 118 28.52 55.97 -73.02
C ALA A 118 27.15 55.62 -72.43
N GLU A 119 26.09 55.70 -73.23
CA GLU A 119 24.74 55.29 -72.80
C GLU A 119 24.67 53.78 -72.55
N ALA A 120 25.24 52.96 -73.44
CA ALA A 120 25.30 51.51 -73.26
C ALA A 120 26.06 51.15 -71.95
N ALA A 121 27.20 51.78 -71.69
CA ALA A 121 27.96 51.58 -70.46
C ALA A 121 27.18 52.03 -69.21
N ARG A 122 26.42 53.13 -69.29
CA ARG A 122 25.56 53.61 -68.20
C ARG A 122 24.44 52.60 -67.89
N VAL A 123 23.78 52.09 -68.92
CA VAL A 123 22.71 51.09 -68.78
C VAL A 123 23.27 49.79 -68.19
N GLU A 124 24.42 49.32 -68.66
CA GLU A 124 25.07 48.13 -68.10
C GLU A 124 25.43 48.31 -66.62
N ALA A 125 26.01 49.44 -66.26
CA ALA A 125 26.35 49.77 -64.86
C ALA A 125 25.09 49.85 -63.99
N GLN A 126 24.00 50.44 -64.49
CA GLN A 126 22.73 50.49 -63.77
C GLN A 126 22.15 49.07 -63.56
N GLN A 127 22.15 48.24 -64.60
CA GLN A 127 21.68 46.85 -64.48
C GLN A 127 22.56 46.03 -63.53
N ALA A 128 23.88 46.23 -63.55
CA ALA A 128 24.79 45.57 -62.62
C ALA A 128 24.51 45.99 -61.17
N ARG A 129 24.26 47.28 -60.94
CA ARG A 129 23.85 47.80 -59.63
C ARG A 129 22.52 47.20 -59.18
N GLU A 130 21.51 47.16 -60.04
CA GLU A 130 20.20 46.58 -59.72
C GLU A 130 20.27 45.08 -59.44
N ARG A 131 21.17 44.34 -60.12
CA ARG A 131 21.47 42.93 -59.80
C ARG A 131 22.12 42.81 -58.42
N ALA A 132 23.18 43.58 -58.15
CA ALA A 132 23.86 43.57 -56.86
C ALA A 132 22.93 43.96 -55.69
N GLU A 133 22.03 44.92 -55.89
CA GLU A 133 21.04 45.30 -54.87
C GLU A 133 20.01 44.19 -54.62
N ARG A 134 19.57 43.47 -55.67
CA ARG A 134 18.68 42.31 -55.52
C ARG A 134 19.37 41.16 -54.80
N ASP A 135 20.61 40.83 -55.18
CA ASP A 135 21.39 39.77 -54.56
C ASP A 135 21.67 40.09 -53.08
N ALA A 136 21.99 41.35 -52.77
CA ALA A 136 22.19 41.80 -51.40
C ALA A 136 20.92 41.71 -50.55
N ARG A 137 19.74 42.01 -51.12
CA ARG A 137 18.45 41.84 -50.43
C ARG A 137 18.15 40.36 -50.19
N ALA A 138 18.28 39.52 -51.21
CA ALA A 138 18.08 38.08 -51.09
C ALA A 138 19.02 37.45 -50.05
N ALA A 139 20.29 37.84 -50.03
CA ALA A 139 21.26 37.36 -49.03
C ALA A 139 20.89 37.80 -47.60
N ARG A 140 20.37 39.03 -47.42
CA ARG A 140 19.89 39.51 -46.11
C ARG A 140 18.64 38.78 -45.65
N GLU A 141 17.70 38.51 -46.54
CA GLU A 141 16.49 37.74 -46.25
C GLU A 141 16.84 36.29 -45.87
N GLN A 142 17.73 35.64 -46.62
CA GLN A 142 18.23 34.30 -46.28
C GLN A 142 18.97 34.28 -44.94
N ALA A 143 19.79 35.30 -44.65
CA ALA A 143 20.47 35.40 -43.36
C ALA A 143 19.48 35.60 -42.20
N ALA A 144 18.44 36.41 -42.40
CA ALA A 144 17.38 36.61 -41.40
C ALA A 144 16.61 35.31 -41.14
N GLN A 145 16.21 34.60 -42.21
CA GLN A 145 15.55 33.29 -42.11
C GLN A 145 16.43 32.27 -41.39
N ALA A 146 17.72 32.19 -41.71
CA ALA A 146 18.65 31.28 -41.04
C ALA A 146 18.81 31.60 -39.54
N VAL A 147 18.77 32.88 -39.15
CA VAL A 147 18.80 33.30 -37.74
C VAL A 147 17.50 32.93 -37.04
N GLU A 148 16.34 33.14 -37.66
CA GLU A 148 15.04 32.74 -37.13
C GLU A 148 14.95 31.21 -36.95
N GLU A 149 15.33 30.44 -37.96
CA GLU A 149 15.37 28.97 -37.91
C GLU A 149 16.31 28.47 -36.82
N LYS A 150 17.51 29.06 -36.71
CA LYS A 150 18.46 28.75 -35.64
C LYS A 150 17.86 29.04 -34.26
N THR A 151 17.19 30.18 -34.10
CA THR A 151 16.58 30.58 -32.83
C THR A 151 15.44 29.63 -32.46
N ALA A 152 14.56 29.32 -33.39
CA ALA A 152 13.48 28.33 -33.22
C ALA A 152 14.03 26.91 -32.94
N ALA A 153 15.17 26.53 -33.53
CA ALA A 153 15.84 25.26 -33.23
C ALA A 153 16.41 25.24 -31.80
N VAL A 154 17.04 26.34 -31.36
CA VAL A 154 17.54 26.49 -29.99
C VAL A 154 16.40 26.47 -28.97
N GLU A 155 15.29 27.16 -29.24
CA GLU A 155 14.11 27.16 -28.37
C GLU A 155 13.48 25.77 -28.25
N ARG A 156 13.35 25.04 -29.37
CA ARG A 156 12.89 23.64 -29.37
C ARG A 156 13.82 22.74 -28.58
N ALA A 157 15.13 22.87 -28.75
CA ALA A 157 16.12 22.11 -28.00
C ALA A 157 16.06 22.43 -26.50
N ALA A 158 15.92 23.70 -26.13
CA ALA A 158 15.80 24.13 -24.74
C ALA A 158 14.49 23.64 -24.09
N ALA A 159 13.38 23.65 -24.83
CA ALA A 159 12.11 23.09 -24.38
C ALA A 159 12.20 21.57 -24.16
N ALA A 160 12.80 20.85 -25.11
CA ALA A 160 13.03 19.41 -24.98
C ALA A 160 13.95 19.07 -23.78
N ALA A 161 14.99 19.89 -23.53
CA ALA A 161 15.86 19.72 -22.36
C ALA A 161 15.11 19.93 -21.04
N ARG A 162 14.24 20.95 -20.95
CA ARG A 162 13.38 21.15 -19.77
C ARG A 162 12.42 19.99 -19.54
N GLN A 163 11.75 19.52 -20.60
CA GLN A 163 10.87 18.34 -20.51
C GLN A 163 11.61 17.08 -20.06
N ALA A 164 12.85 16.88 -20.52
CA ALA A 164 13.67 15.76 -20.09
C ALA A 164 14.02 15.86 -18.59
N LEU A 165 14.38 17.05 -18.09
CA LEU A 165 14.65 17.27 -16.68
C LEU A 165 13.40 17.04 -15.81
N GLU A 166 12.26 17.62 -16.18
CA GLU A 166 10.97 17.41 -15.51
C GLU A 166 10.57 15.93 -15.48
N ALA A 167 10.79 15.19 -16.58
CA ALA A 167 10.53 13.75 -16.64
C ALA A 167 11.47 12.96 -15.71
N THR A 168 12.75 13.36 -15.60
CA THR A 168 13.68 12.71 -14.66
C THR A 168 13.36 13.01 -13.20
N GLU A 169 12.92 14.22 -12.88
CA GLU A 169 12.45 14.60 -11.55
C GLU A 169 11.17 13.83 -11.18
N ALA A 170 10.20 13.76 -12.09
CA ALA A 170 8.97 12.98 -11.91
C ALA A 170 9.27 11.48 -11.72
N LEU A 171 10.22 10.92 -12.47
CA LEU A 171 10.67 9.53 -12.28
C LEU A 171 11.35 9.33 -10.92
N GLY A 172 12.15 10.30 -10.48
CA GLY A 172 12.77 10.31 -9.15
C GLY A 172 11.73 10.32 -8.03
N ALA A 173 10.75 11.22 -8.12
CA ALA A 173 9.63 11.29 -7.18
C ALA A 173 8.79 10.00 -7.16
N ALA A 174 8.49 9.42 -8.33
CA ALA A 174 7.77 8.16 -8.43
C ALA A 174 8.53 6.99 -7.79
N ARG A 175 9.86 6.94 -7.95
CA ARG A 175 10.71 5.94 -7.30
C ARG A 175 10.73 6.11 -5.78
N GLN A 176 10.82 7.34 -5.28
CA GLN A 176 10.77 7.62 -3.84
C GLN A 176 9.42 7.20 -3.27
N GLN A 177 8.31 7.59 -3.91
CA GLN A 177 6.97 7.19 -3.49
C GLN A 177 6.78 5.67 -3.47
N ALA A 178 7.34 4.95 -4.46
CA ALA A 178 7.31 3.50 -4.49
C ALA A 178 8.13 2.87 -3.34
N GLN A 179 9.30 3.43 -3.01
CA GLN A 179 10.11 2.99 -1.88
C GLN A 179 9.41 3.25 -0.55
N ASP A 180 8.85 4.44 -0.35
CA ASP A 180 8.10 4.80 0.86
C ASP A 180 6.86 3.90 1.03
N ALA A 181 6.17 3.57 -0.07
CA ALA A 181 5.05 2.63 -0.05
C ALA A 181 5.48 1.20 0.33
N MET A 182 6.63 0.74 -0.18
CA MET A 182 7.20 -0.56 0.19
C MET A 182 7.59 -0.61 1.67
N THR A 183 8.32 0.39 2.17
CA THR A 183 8.67 0.50 3.59
C THR A 183 7.43 0.61 4.47
N GLY A 184 6.42 1.38 4.04
CA GLY A 184 5.13 1.47 4.73
C GLY A 184 4.40 0.14 4.80
N ARG A 185 4.46 -0.67 3.72
CA ARG A 185 3.89 -2.02 3.68
C ARG A 185 4.61 -2.97 4.63
N GLU A 186 5.95 -2.97 4.62
CA GLU A 186 6.77 -3.79 5.54
C GLU A 186 6.46 -3.47 7.01
N GLN A 187 6.39 -2.18 7.36
CA GLN A 187 6.01 -1.75 8.71
C GLN A 187 4.57 -2.11 9.08
N ALA A 188 3.65 -2.15 8.11
CA ALA A 188 2.27 -2.59 8.35
C ALA A 188 2.21 -4.11 8.56
N GLU A 189 2.95 -4.89 7.78
CA GLU A 189 3.08 -6.34 7.93
C GLU A 189 3.73 -6.72 9.28
N GLU A 190 4.78 -6.00 9.70
CA GLU A 190 5.42 -6.21 11.01
C GLU A 190 4.44 -5.90 12.15
N ARG A 191 3.75 -4.75 12.09
CA ARG A 191 2.71 -4.41 13.08
C ARG A 191 1.57 -5.42 13.13
N ALA A 192 1.17 -5.98 11.98
CA ALA A 192 0.18 -7.05 11.92
C ALA A 192 0.68 -8.33 12.60
N ARG A 193 1.91 -8.78 12.29
CA ARG A 193 2.54 -9.94 12.96
C ARG A 193 2.67 -9.73 14.47
N ASP A 194 3.04 -8.53 14.90
CA ASP A 194 3.14 -8.17 16.31
C ASP A 194 1.78 -8.17 17.02
N ALA A 195 0.72 -7.73 16.33
CA ALA A 195 -0.64 -7.80 16.84
C ALA A 195 -1.12 -9.26 16.93
N GLU A 196 -0.85 -10.08 15.92
CA GLU A 196 -1.17 -11.52 15.91
C GLU A 196 -0.45 -12.26 17.05
N ARG A 197 0.84 -12.00 17.27
CA ARG A 197 1.58 -12.59 18.41
C ARG A 197 0.97 -12.21 19.74
N ARG A 198 0.66 -10.93 19.96
CA ARG A 198 0.02 -10.46 21.19
C ARG A 198 -1.37 -11.07 21.39
N ALA A 199 -2.14 -11.25 20.32
CA ALA A 199 -3.43 -11.92 20.39
C ALA A 199 -3.27 -13.40 20.76
N ALA A 200 -2.33 -14.12 20.14
CA ALA A 200 -2.03 -15.51 20.47
C ALA A 200 -1.54 -15.70 21.92
N GLU A 201 -0.67 -14.81 22.40
CA GLU A 201 -0.22 -14.78 23.80
C GLU A 201 -1.38 -14.53 24.77
N ALA A 202 -2.27 -13.58 24.46
CA ALA A 202 -3.46 -13.31 25.27
C ALA A 202 -4.44 -14.49 25.29
N GLU A 203 -4.65 -15.15 24.16
CA GLU A 203 -5.46 -16.38 24.09
C GLU A 203 -4.85 -17.53 24.89
N ALA A 204 -3.54 -17.72 24.82
CA ALA A 204 -2.83 -18.74 25.58
C ALA A 204 -2.95 -18.47 27.10
N ALA A 205 -2.73 -17.22 27.53
CA ALA A 205 -2.90 -16.81 28.92
C ALA A 205 -4.35 -17.00 29.40
N THR A 206 -5.34 -16.70 28.54
CA THR A 206 -6.75 -16.94 28.84
C THR A 206 -7.04 -18.42 29.03
N ARG A 207 -6.57 -19.28 28.10
CA ARG A 207 -6.73 -20.75 28.21
C ARG A 207 -6.08 -21.30 29.47
N GLU A 208 -4.87 -20.86 29.80
CA GLU A 208 -4.16 -21.27 31.01
C GLU A 208 -4.90 -20.82 32.28
N ALA A 209 -5.42 -19.59 32.30
CA ALA A 209 -6.23 -19.07 33.38
C ALA A 209 -7.54 -19.88 33.56
N THR A 210 -8.20 -20.27 32.47
CA THR A 210 -9.38 -21.15 32.50
C THR A 210 -9.03 -22.51 33.08
N VAL A 211 -7.94 -23.15 32.63
CA VAL A 211 -7.49 -24.44 33.18
C VAL A 211 -7.13 -24.33 34.67
N ARG A 212 -6.47 -23.24 35.08
CA ARG A 212 -6.18 -22.97 36.51
C ARG A 212 -7.46 -22.79 37.32
N ALA A 213 -8.46 -22.09 36.79
CA ALA A 213 -9.74 -21.90 37.45
C ALA A 213 -10.50 -23.23 37.59
N GLU A 214 -10.55 -24.06 36.56
CA GLU A 214 -11.18 -25.39 36.59
C GLU A 214 -10.50 -26.31 37.61
N ARG A 215 -9.17 -26.32 37.66
CA ARG A 215 -8.40 -27.06 38.68
C ARG A 215 -8.74 -26.58 40.09
N ALA A 216 -8.75 -25.26 40.32
CA ALA A 216 -9.08 -24.69 41.62
C ALA A 216 -10.52 -25.03 42.06
N VAL A 217 -11.48 -25.04 41.13
CA VAL A 217 -12.86 -25.49 41.40
C VAL A 217 -12.89 -26.97 41.78
N THR A 218 -12.20 -27.82 41.02
CA THR A 218 -12.12 -29.26 41.29
C THR A 218 -11.46 -29.56 42.64
N GLU A 219 -10.36 -28.88 42.97
CA GLU A 219 -9.68 -28.99 44.26
C GLU A 219 -10.56 -28.55 45.43
N ARG A 220 -11.27 -27.42 45.26
CA ARG A 220 -12.24 -26.91 46.25
C ARG A 220 -13.36 -27.91 46.47
N ASP A 221 -13.93 -28.47 45.40
CA ASP A 221 -15.04 -29.41 45.48
C ASP A 221 -14.60 -30.73 46.14
N ALA A 222 -13.39 -31.20 45.82
CA ALA A 222 -12.77 -32.35 46.50
C ALA A 222 -12.51 -32.07 48.00
N ALA A 223 -12.02 -30.87 48.35
CA ALA A 223 -11.85 -30.46 49.74
C ALA A 223 -13.18 -30.39 50.49
N ASN A 224 -14.24 -29.89 49.84
CA ASN A 224 -15.59 -29.86 50.39
C ASN A 224 -16.16 -31.28 50.60
N SER A 225 -15.92 -32.23 49.67
CA SER A 225 -16.32 -33.64 49.86
C SER A 225 -15.64 -34.24 51.08
N ARG A 226 -14.31 -34.13 51.18
CA ARG A 226 -13.55 -34.60 52.36
C ARG A 226 -14.03 -33.96 53.65
N ALA A 227 -14.33 -32.66 53.64
CA ALA A 227 -14.86 -31.98 54.82
C ALA A 227 -16.26 -32.49 55.22
N ARG A 228 -17.11 -32.87 54.25
CA ARG A 228 -18.41 -33.50 54.52
C ARG A 228 -18.24 -34.91 55.07
N GLU A 229 -17.34 -35.70 54.51
CA GLU A 229 -16.98 -37.04 54.99
C GLU A 229 -16.50 -36.99 56.44
N HIS A 230 -15.53 -36.13 56.75
CA HIS A 230 -15.05 -35.94 58.13
C HIS A 230 -16.12 -35.45 59.10
N ARG A 231 -17.07 -34.61 58.65
CA ARG A 231 -18.21 -34.22 59.48
C ARG A 231 -19.14 -35.40 59.76
N ALA A 232 -19.44 -36.20 58.74
CA ALA A 232 -20.26 -37.40 58.89
C ALA A 232 -19.58 -38.44 59.80
N GLU A 233 -18.27 -38.65 59.65
CA GLU A 233 -17.46 -39.47 60.56
C GLU A 233 -17.50 -38.94 61.99
N ALA A 234 -17.32 -37.62 62.18
CA ALA A 234 -17.39 -37.00 63.51
C ALA A 234 -18.79 -37.15 64.14
N ASP A 235 -19.86 -37.01 63.36
CA ASP A 235 -21.24 -37.20 63.83
C ASP A 235 -21.53 -38.67 64.16
N ALA A 236 -21.02 -39.62 63.36
CA ALA A 236 -21.09 -41.05 63.65
C ALA A 236 -20.35 -41.39 64.95
N LEU A 237 -19.11 -40.93 65.12
CA LEU A 237 -18.34 -41.11 66.34
C LEU A 237 -19.02 -40.46 67.56
N ARG A 238 -19.68 -39.31 67.40
CA ARG A 238 -20.48 -38.70 68.48
C ARG A 238 -21.68 -39.56 68.85
N ALA A 239 -22.37 -40.15 67.88
CA ALA A 239 -23.49 -41.06 68.11
C ALA A 239 -23.04 -42.37 68.79
N GLU A 240 -21.91 -42.94 68.35
CA GLU A 240 -21.28 -44.09 69.00
C GLU A 240 -20.87 -43.77 70.44
N LEU A 241 -20.23 -42.63 70.68
CA LEU A 241 -19.86 -42.17 72.02
C LEU A 241 -21.10 -41.95 72.90
N ALA A 242 -22.18 -41.39 72.35
CA ALA A 242 -23.44 -41.22 73.06
C ALA A 242 -24.07 -42.57 73.42
N THR A 243 -24.01 -43.54 72.51
CA THR A 243 -24.48 -44.92 72.73
C THR A 243 -23.64 -45.61 73.81
N ALA A 244 -22.31 -45.57 73.71
CA ALA A 244 -21.40 -46.14 74.70
C ALA A 244 -21.58 -45.48 76.08
N ARG A 245 -21.84 -44.17 76.14
CA ARG A 245 -22.19 -43.49 77.40
C ARG A 245 -23.52 -43.98 77.96
N ALA A 246 -24.54 -44.15 77.12
CA ALA A 246 -25.83 -44.69 77.55
C ALA A 246 -25.69 -46.13 78.07
N GLU A 247 -24.94 -46.98 77.36
CA GLU A 247 -24.60 -48.35 77.79
C GLU A 247 -23.84 -48.35 79.12
N LEU A 248 -22.83 -47.48 79.27
CA LEU A 248 -22.10 -47.33 80.53
C LEU A 248 -23.03 -46.92 81.67
N THR A 249 -23.91 -45.93 81.45
CA THR A 249 -24.88 -45.51 82.46
C THR A 249 -25.88 -46.62 82.81
N GLY A 250 -26.31 -47.40 81.82
CA GLY A 250 -27.16 -48.58 82.02
C GLY A 250 -26.43 -49.68 82.81
N ALA A 251 -25.17 -49.96 82.47
CA ALA A 251 -24.34 -50.93 83.17
C ALA A 251 -24.05 -50.51 84.61
N THR A 252 -23.81 -49.22 84.88
CA THR A 252 -23.65 -48.70 86.24
C THR A 252 -24.94 -48.83 87.04
N ALA A 253 -26.10 -48.49 86.46
CA ALA A 253 -27.39 -48.65 87.12
C ALA A 253 -27.70 -50.12 87.43
N ALA A 254 -27.46 -51.03 86.48
CA ALA A 254 -27.61 -52.46 86.67
C ALA A 254 -26.65 -53.01 87.74
N ARG A 255 -25.41 -52.50 87.81
CA ARG A 255 -24.46 -52.85 88.87
C ARG A 255 -24.94 -52.37 90.24
N GLU A 256 -25.45 -51.15 90.36
CA GLU A 256 -26.01 -50.62 91.60
C GLU A 256 -27.26 -51.39 92.04
N GLU A 257 -28.11 -51.82 91.10
CA GLU A 257 -29.26 -52.68 91.38
C GLU A 257 -28.83 -54.08 91.83
N ALA A 258 -27.85 -54.69 91.18
CA ALA A 258 -27.27 -55.96 91.60
C ALA A 258 -26.60 -55.87 92.99
N GLN A 259 -25.93 -54.75 93.30
CA GLN A 259 -25.36 -54.49 94.63
C GLN A 259 -26.44 -54.35 95.70
N ARG A 260 -27.54 -53.64 95.40
CA ARG A 260 -28.71 -53.56 96.29
C ARG A 260 -29.32 -54.93 96.51
N GLY A 261 -29.55 -55.70 95.45
CA GLY A 261 -30.05 -57.07 95.56
C GLY A 261 -29.13 -58.00 96.36
N LEU A 262 -27.80 -57.84 96.24
CA LEU A 262 -26.84 -58.58 97.06
C LEU A 262 -26.94 -58.18 98.55
N ALA A 263 -27.05 -56.88 98.85
CA ALA A 263 -27.22 -56.38 100.21
C ALA A 263 -28.54 -56.86 100.84
N ASP A 264 -29.63 -56.86 100.06
CA ASP A 264 -30.92 -57.41 100.46
C ASP A 264 -30.83 -58.91 100.75
N ALA A 265 -30.18 -59.68 99.86
CA ALA A 265 -29.95 -61.11 100.06
C ALA A 265 -29.07 -61.40 101.28
N GLN A 266 -28.06 -60.55 101.57
CA GLN A 266 -27.23 -60.66 102.77
C GLN A 266 -28.04 -60.37 104.04
N ARG A 267 -28.91 -59.35 104.03
CA ARG A 267 -29.82 -59.04 105.13
C ARG A 267 -30.80 -60.18 105.39
N LEU A 268 -31.46 -60.70 104.37
CA LEU A 268 -32.34 -61.88 104.47
C LEU A 268 -31.60 -63.10 105.03
N ARG A 269 -30.35 -63.34 104.61
CA ARG A 269 -29.52 -64.41 105.19
C ARG A 269 -29.20 -64.19 106.66
N ALA A 270 -28.92 -62.95 107.07
CA ALA A 270 -28.67 -62.62 108.47
C ALA A 270 -29.93 -62.76 109.33
N GLU A 271 -31.10 -62.36 108.81
CA GLU A 271 -32.40 -62.55 109.45
C GLU A 271 -32.72 -64.04 109.61
N LEU A 272 -32.59 -64.84 108.55
CA LEU A 272 -32.78 -66.30 108.62
C LEU A 272 -31.78 -66.99 109.56
N ALA A 273 -30.54 -66.50 109.64
CA ALA A 273 -29.55 -67.00 110.59
C ALA A 273 -29.96 -66.66 112.04
N ALA A 274 -30.46 -65.45 112.28
CA ALA A 274 -30.98 -65.03 113.59
C ALA A 274 -32.21 -65.86 114.00
N GLU A 275 -33.17 -66.06 113.09
CA GLU A 275 -34.35 -66.92 113.32
C GLU A 275 -33.94 -68.36 113.62
N ARG A 276 -32.97 -68.91 112.89
CA ARG A 276 -32.43 -70.25 113.15
C ARG A 276 -31.78 -70.31 114.53
N ASP A 277 -30.98 -69.31 114.89
CA ASP A 277 -30.28 -69.29 116.18
C ASP A 277 -31.27 -69.11 117.34
N GLU A 278 -32.34 -68.34 117.16
CA GLU A 278 -33.45 -68.19 118.11
C GLU A 278 -34.26 -69.49 118.25
N ALA A 279 -34.56 -70.17 117.14
CA ALA A 279 -35.19 -71.50 117.17
C ALA A 279 -34.31 -72.54 117.87
N LEU A 280 -32.99 -72.52 117.65
CA LEU A 280 -32.05 -73.39 118.34
C LEU A 280 -31.96 -73.07 119.84
N ALA A 281 -32.00 -71.79 120.22
CA ALA A 281 -32.05 -71.35 121.61
C ALA A 281 -33.36 -71.80 122.29
N ALA A 282 -34.50 -71.68 121.62
CA ALA A 282 -35.79 -72.16 122.11
C ALA A 282 -35.81 -73.69 122.31
N VAL A 283 -35.25 -74.47 121.36
CA VAL A 283 -35.12 -75.92 121.49
C VAL A 283 -34.20 -76.30 122.66
N ARG A 284 -33.11 -75.56 122.90
CA ARG A 284 -32.24 -75.77 124.07
C ARG A 284 -32.97 -75.46 125.37
N ALA A 285 -33.67 -74.33 125.45
CA ALA A 285 -34.47 -73.96 126.61
C ALA A 285 -35.55 -75.00 126.95
N GLU A 286 -36.23 -75.55 125.93
CA GLU A 286 -37.22 -76.62 126.07
C GLU A 286 -36.57 -77.92 126.59
N ARG A 287 -35.40 -78.30 126.08
CA ARG A 287 -34.64 -79.46 126.59
C ARG A 287 -34.21 -79.27 128.04
N ASP A 288 -33.73 -78.08 128.40
CA ASP A 288 -33.33 -77.75 129.76
C ASP A 288 -34.55 -77.75 130.71
N ALA A 289 -35.70 -77.26 130.26
CA ALA A 289 -36.95 -77.30 131.03
C ALA A 289 -37.43 -78.73 131.27
N ARG A 290 -37.38 -79.60 130.24
CA ARG A 290 -37.66 -81.03 130.38
C ARG A 290 -36.70 -81.72 131.35
N HIS A 291 -35.42 -81.41 131.25
CA HIS A 291 -34.43 -81.98 132.15
C HIS A 291 -34.68 -81.57 133.61
N ARG A 292 -35.06 -80.31 133.87
CA ARG A 292 -35.48 -79.85 135.21
C ARG A 292 -36.72 -80.59 135.70
N LEU A 293 -37.73 -80.75 134.85
CA LEU A 293 -38.95 -81.50 135.21
C LEU A 293 -38.62 -82.96 135.54
N ASP A 294 -37.75 -83.62 134.77
CA ASP A 294 -37.31 -84.99 135.05
C ASP A 294 -36.57 -85.09 136.40
N GLN A 295 -35.72 -84.12 136.72
CA GLN A 295 -35.04 -84.04 138.02
C GLN A 295 -36.01 -83.82 139.18
N GLU A 296 -37.02 -82.95 139.01
CA GLU A 296 -38.06 -82.73 140.01
C GLU A 296 -38.89 -83.99 140.25
N LEU A 297 -39.19 -84.73 139.18
CA LEU A 297 -39.94 -85.99 139.23
C LEU A 297 -39.14 -87.10 139.90
N ALA A 298 -37.83 -87.18 139.65
CA ALA A 298 -36.91 -88.07 140.38
C ALA A 298 -36.87 -87.74 141.88
N ARG A 299 -36.74 -86.45 142.24
CA ARG A 299 -36.79 -86.00 143.65
C ARG A 299 -38.14 -86.24 144.32
N ALA A 300 -39.24 -86.19 143.57
CA ALA A 300 -40.56 -86.53 144.08
C ALA A 300 -40.70 -88.03 144.34
N ARG A 301 -40.11 -88.88 143.47
CA ARG A 301 -40.05 -90.33 143.65
C ARG A 301 -39.20 -90.73 144.85
N GLU A 302 -38.00 -90.17 145.00
CA GLU A 302 -37.15 -90.42 146.18
C GLU A 302 -37.85 -90.00 147.48
N ARG A 303 -38.57 -88.87 147.47
CA ARG A 303 -39.39 -88.45 148.63
C ARG A 303 -40.49 -89.45 148.93
N ALA A 304 -41.25 -89.90 147.94
CA ALA A 304 -42.28 -90.92 148.13
C ALA A 304 -41.73 -92.26 148.62
N GLU A 305 -40.57 -92.70 148.12
CA GLU A 305 -39.88 -93.92 148.56
C GLU A 305 -39.38 -93.81 150.01
N SER A 306 -38.80 -92.66 150.39
CA SER A 306 -38.37 -92.41 151.77
C SER A 306 -39.54 -92.34 152.75
N GLU A 307 -40.68 -91.79 152.33
CA GLU A 307 -41.91 -91.72 153.13
C GLU A 307 -42.57 -93.11 153.27
N SER A 308 -42.54 -93.93 152.20
CA SER A 308 -42.93 -95.34 152.25
C SER A 308 -42.05 -96.13 153.22
N ALA A 309 -40.72 -95.95 153.18
CA ALA A 309 -39.79 -96.64 154.07
C ALA A 309 -39.97 -96.21 155.54
N LEU A 310 -40.34 -94.96 155.79
CA LEU A 310 -40.69 -94.47 157.14
C LEU A 310 -41.99 -95.11 157.66
N ARG A 311 -43.02 -95.26 156.80
CA ARG A 311 -44.27 -95.96 157.17
C ARG A 311 -44.02 -97.44 157.50
N THR A 312 -43.24 -98.16 156.69
CA THR A 312 -42.92 -99.56 156.97
C THR A 312 -42.16 -99.73 158.29
N ARG A 313 -41.28 -98.78 158.65
CA ARG A 313 -40.59 -98.78 159.96
C ARG A 313 -41.54 -98.49 161.13
N ALA A 314 -42.48 -97.56 160.96
CA ALA A 314 -43.48 -97.23 161.98
C ALA A 314 -44.45 -98.40 162.24
N ASP A 315 -44.85 -99.11 161.19
CA ASP A 315 -45.71 -100.30 161.30
C ASP A 315 -44.96 -101.45 162.01
N ALA A 316 -43.68 -101.65 161.70
CA ALA A 316 -42.84 -102.64 162.38
C ALA A 316 -42.61 -102.32 163.88
N GLU A 317 -42.50 -101.04 164.24
CA GLU A 317 -42.44 -100.59 165.64
C GLU A 317 -43.78 -100.82 166.37
N LEU A 318 -44.92 -100.55 165.71
CA LEU A 318 -46.25 -100.82 166.27
C LEU A 318 -46.50 -102.31 166.53
N ASP A 319 -46.06 -103.19 165.61
CA ASP A 319 -46.16 -104.64 165.79
C ASP A 319 -45.26 -105.16 166.92
N ARG A 320 -44.07 -104.56 167.10
CA ARG A 320 -43.19 -104.84 168.25
C ARG A 320 -43.85 -104.47 169.57
N VAL A 321 -44.41 -103.27 169.67
CA VAL A 321 -45.05 -102.79 170.90
C VAL A 321 -46.29 -103.62 171.23
N ARG A 322 -47.05 -104.08 170.23
CA ARG A 322 -48.17 -105.02 170.43
C ARG A 322 -47.72 -106.36 170.99
N ALA A 323 -46.67 -106.95 170.42
CA ALA A 323 -46.11 -108.23 170.88
C ALA A 323 -45.57 -108.14 172.32
N GLU A 324 -44.94 -107.02 172.69
CA GLU A 324 -44.45 -106.79 174.06
C GLU A 324 -45.59 -106.67 175.09
N LEU A 325 -46.68 -106.01 174.73
CA LEU A 325 -47.86 -105.85 175.60
C LEU A 325 -48.59 -107.18 175.84
N GLU A 326 -48.61 -108.05 174.84
CA GLU A 326 -49.22 -109.38 174.91
C GLU A 326 -48.36 -110.36 175.73
N GLY A 327 -47.03 -110.22 175.64
CA GLY A 327 -46.06 -110.97 176.46
C GLY A 327 -46.02 -110.58 177.94
N LEU A 328 -46.48 -109.37 178.29
CA LEU A 328 -46.60 -108.91 179.69
C LEU A 328 -47.92 -109.38 180.34
N ARG A 329 -49.01 -109.50 179.56
CA ARG A 329 -50.31 -109.97 180.06
C ARG A 329 -50.31 -111.45 180.44
N THR A 330 -49.62 -112.28 179.69
CA THR A 330 -49.51 -113.74 179.96
C THR A 330 -48.71 -114.02 181.23
N ARG A 331 -47.58 -113.33 181.44
CA ARG A 331 -46.74 -113.47 182.65
C ARG A 331 -47.46 -113.04 183.93
N GLY A 332 -48.26 -111.97 183.90
CA GLY A 332 -49.03 -111.53 185.07
C GLY A 332 -50.14 -112.50 185.50
N THR A 333 -50.69 -113.30 184.56
CA THR A 333 -51.74 -114.28 184.88
C THR A 333 -51.23 -115.60 185.44
N GLU A 334 -49.96 -115.95 185.21
CA GLU A 334 -49.36 -117.20 185.71
C GLU A 334 -48.85 -117.07 187.15
N GLU A 335 -48.27 -115.92 187.52
CA GLU A 335 -47.78 -115.69 188.90
C GLU A 335 -48.91 -115.60 189.94
N LEU A 336 -50.05 -115.01 189.59
CA LEU A 336 -51.22 -114.96 190.48
C LEU A 336 -51.83 -116.36 190.74
N ARG A 337 -51.70 -117.29 189.78
CA ARG A 337 -52.23 -118.65 189.90
C ARG A 337 -51.35 -119.54 190.79
N ALA A 338 -50.04 -119.27 190.82
CA ALA A 338 -49.09 -119.98 191.69
C ALA A 338 -49.28 -119.62 193.18
N LEU A 339 -49.55 -118.34 193.49
CA LEU A 339 -49.73 -117.86 194.87
C LEU A 339 -50.98 -118.40 195.57
N VAL A 340 -52.05 -118.71 194.82
CA VAL A 340 -53.31 -119.24 195.40
C VAL A 340 -53.22 -120.74 195.73
N THR A 341 -52.40 -121.50 195.01
CA THR A 341 -52.37 -122.98 195.18
C THR A 341 -51.50 -123.42 196.36
N ALA A 342 -50.50 -122.62 196.76
CA ALA A 342 -49.66 -122.93 197.91
C ALA A 342 -50.33 -122.62 199.26
N ALA A 343 -51.29 -121.69 199.30
CA ALA A 343 -51.97 -121.26 200.52
C ALA A 343 -53.01 -122.25 201.09
N VAL A 344 -53.32 -123.37 200.40
CA VAL A 344 -54.45 -124.24 200.75
C VAL A 344 -54.06 -125.58 201.41
N ARG A 345 -52.77 -125.93 201.56
CA ARG A 345 -52.41 -127.30 202.01
C ARG A 345 -51.73 -127.48 203.37
N ASP A 346 -51.70 -126.47 204.24
CA ASP A 346 -51.07 -126.58 205.58
C ASP A 346 -52.02 -126.32 206.77
N ALA A 347 -53.26 -126.83 206.73
CA ALA A 347 -54.15 -126.87 207.89
C ALA A 347 -54.88 -128.24 208.04
N ALA A 348 -54.57 -128.90 209.16
CA ALA A 348 -54.95 -130.24 209.65
C ALA A 348 -56.41 -130.38 210.16
N PRO A 349 -56.76 -131.26 211.15
CA PRO A 349 -57.01 -132.74 211.22
C PRO A 349 -58.42 -133.01 211.89
N PRO A 350 -58.75 -134.05 212.71
CA PRO A 350 -58.29 -135.45 212.92
C PRO A 350 -59.42 -136.53 212.86
N GLY A 351 -59.04 -137.82 212.74
CA GLY A 351 -59.65 -138.93 213.50
C GLY A 351 -60.91 -139.71 213.03
N ARG A 352 -60.76 -141.06 213.08
CA ARG A 352 -61.74 -142.16 213.38
C ARG A 352 -62.53 -142.88 212.26
N SER A 353 -62.14 -144.17 212.05
CA SER A 353 -62.90 -145.48 212.06
C SER A 353 -64.32 -145.56 211.48
N ALA A 354 -64.86 -146.62 210.86
CA ALA A 354 -64.56 -148.05 210.58
C ALA A 354 -65.43 -148.42 209.33
N SER A 355 -65.23 -149.47 208.54
CA SER A 355 -65.14 -150.92 208.80
C SER A 355 -64.31 -151.64 207.75
#